data_AF-A0A819KL43-F1
#
_entry.id   AF-A0A819KL43-F1
#
_cell.length_a   1.000
_cell.length_b   1.000
_cell.length_c   1.000
_cell.angle_alpha   90.00
_cell.angle_beta   90.00
_cell.angle_gamma   90.00
#
_symmetry.space_group_name_H-M   'P 1'
#
loop_
_entity.id
_entity.type
_entity.pdbx_description
1 polymer ?
#
loop_
_entity_poly.entity_id
_entity_poly.type
_entity_poly.pdbx_seq_one_letter_code
_entity_poly.pdbx_strand_id
1 'polypeptide(L)'
;MCLLLRLHVLSFIIAATNGSSCPNRQFIEKAFNKVHIPGAVIIVVNASDILYEQAFGYQSLSPAVSMDVDKPIFILASISKTFIGVAVMQLVEKELVDLNTDTNQYLSEPH
;
A
#
# COMPACT_ATOMS: atom_id res chain seq x y z
N MET A 1 -4.45 -48.14 -16.72
CA MET A 1 -5.88 -48.49 -16.94
C MET A 1 -6.51 -48.53 -15.55
N CYS A 2 -7.38 -47.64 -15.07
CA CYS A 2 -8.28 -46.62 -15.61
C CYS A 2 -8.02 -45.31 -14.83
N LEU A 3 -7.81 -44.14 -15.44
CA LEU A 3 -8.79 -43.31 -16.16
C LEU A 3 -10.11 -43.09 -15.39
N LEU A 4 -10.07 -42.34 -14.28
CA LEU A 4 -11.21 -41.56 -13.76
C LEU A 4 -10.70 -40.26 -13.09
N LEU A 5 -9.79 -39.57 -13.78
CA LEU A 5 -9.41 -38.19 -13.51
C LEU A 5 -10.35 -37.28 -14.32
N ARG A 6 -11.59 -37.04 -13.85
CA ARG A 6 -12.47 -36.01 -14.43
C ARG A 6 -13.41 -35.42 -13.38
N LEU A 7 -13.40 -34.08 -13.33
CA LEU A 7 -14.55 -33.21 -13.03
C LEU A 7 -15.06 -33.17 -11.57
N HIS A 8 -14.26 -32.65 -10.63
CA HIS A 8 -14.85 -32.00 -9.45
C HIS A 8 -14.24 -30.65 -9.06
N VAL A 9 -13.41 -30.06 -9.92
CA VAL A 9 -12.86 -28.71 -9.70
C VAL A 9 -13.64 -27.61 -10.42
N LEU A 10 -14.83 -27.93 -10.94
CA LEU A 10 -15.69 -26.97 -11.65
C LEU A 10 -17.04 -26.80 -10.95
N SER A 11 -17.00 -26.16 -9.78
CA SER A 11 -18.05 -25.27 -9.30
C SER A 11 -17.27 -24.05 -8.80
N PHE A 12 -17.01 -22.99 -9.58
CA PHE A 12 -17.98 -22.12 -10.25
C PHE A 12 -19.26 -21.96 -9.42
N ILE A 13 -19.64 -20.79 -8.92
CA ILE A 13 -19.04 -19.47 -8.92
C ILE A 13 -19.99 -18.62 -8.02
N ILE A 14 -19.41 -17.67 -7.29
CA ILE A 14 -20.02 -16.38 -6.85
C ILE A 14 -21.26 -16.46 -5.94
N ALA A 15 -21.06 -16.09 -4.68
CA ALA A 15 -21.55 -14.79 -4.18
C ALA A 15 -21.07 -14.58 -2.73
N ALA A 16 -19.81 -14.23 -2.55
CA ALA A 16 -19.49 -13.40 -1.40
C ALA A 16 -19.98 -11.98 -1.74
N THR A 17 -21.28 -11.74 -1.63
CA THR A 17 -21.82 -10.38 -1.46
C THR A 17 -21.47 -9.94 -0.04
N ASN A 18 -20.18 -9.81 0.25
CA ASN A 18 -19.78 -8.91 1.30
C ASN A 18 -20.02 -7.55 0.69
N GLY A 19 -21.13 -6.93 1.08
CA GLY A 19 -21.39 -5.51 0.84
C GLY A 19 -20.35 -4.68 1.59
N SER A 20 -19.09 -4.80 1.19
CA SER A 20 -18.05 -3.84 1.50
C SER A 20 -18.35 -2.64 0.62
N SER A 21 -18.57 -1.49 1.25
CA SER A 21 -18.68 -0.19 0.61
C SER A 21 -17.39 0.11 -0.16
N CYS A 22 -17.22 -0.49 -1.34
CA CYS A 22 -16.08 -0.23 -2.18
C CYS A 22 -16.15 1.24 -2.61
N PRO A 23 -15.04 1.99 -2.52
CA PRO A 23 -15.03 3.37 -2.94
C PRO A 23 -15.57 3.51 -4.36
N ASN A 24 -16.55 4.41 -4.56
CA ASN A 24 -17.14 4.63 -5.87
C ASN A 24 -16.08 5.24 -6.79
N ARG A 25 -15.69 4.48 -7.83
CA ARG A 25 -14.66 4.88 -8.80
C ARG A 25 -14.94 6.26 -9.42
N GLN A 26 -16.18 6.50 -9.85
CA GLN A 26 -16.56 7.76 -10.50
C GLN A 26 -16.45 8.94 -9.53
N PHE A 27 -16.75 8.73 -8.25
CA PHE A 27 -16.58 9.75 -7.23
C PHE A 27 -15.10 10.11 -7.05
N ILE A 28 -14.23 9.09 -6.96
CA ILE A 28 -12.78 9.29 -6.83
C ILE A 28 -12.20 10.00 -8.05
N GLU A 29 -12.54 9.55 -9.26
CA GLU A 29 -12.05 10.18 -10.50
C GLU A 29 -12.50 11.65 -10.60
N LYS A 30 -13.75 11.95 -10.25
CA LYS A 30 -14.23 13.34 -10.17
C LYS A 30 -13.46 14.15 -9.13
N ALA A 31 -13.17 13.58 -7.96
CA ALA A 31 -12.38 14.26 -6.92
C ALA A 31 -10.96 14.54 -7.40
N PHE A 32 -10.27 13.55 -7.98
CA PHE A 32 -8.91 13.69 -8.51
C PHE A 32 -8.83 14.72 -9.63
N ASN A 33 -9.78 14.71 -10.56
CA ASN A 33 -9.86 15.70 -11.62
C ASN A 33 -10.06 17.12 -11.07
N LYS A 34 -10.89 17.29 -10.03
CA LYS A 34 -11.16 18.60 -9.41
C LYS A 34 -9.90 19.23 -8.80
N VAL A 35 -9.00 18.42 -8.24
CA VAL A 35 -7.76 18.89 -7.60
C VAL A 35 -6.50 18.61 -8.43
N HIS A 36 -6.67 18.17 -9.69
CA HIS A 36 -5.58 17.90 -10.64
C HIS A 36 -4.54 16.88 -10.13
N ILE A 37 -5.00 15.80 -9.48
CA ILE A 37 -4.12 14.68 -9.14
C ILE A 37 -3.88 13.84 -10.40
N PRO A 38 -2.63 13.70 -10.88
CA PRO A 38 -2.34 13.02 -12.15
C PRO A 38 -2.51 11.50 -12.07
N GLY A 39 -2.27 10.90 -10.90
CA GLY A 39 -2.49 9.48 -10.67
C GLY A 39 -2.33 9.10 -9.21
N ALA A 40 -2.96 8.01 -8.80
CA ALA A 40 -2.86 7.45 -7.47
C ALA A 40 -3.19 5.96 -7.48
N VAL A 41 -2.76 5.26 -6.42
CA VAL A 41 -3.24 3.91 -6.09
C VAL A 41 -3.96 3.98 -4.75
N ILE A 42 -5.14 3.37 -4.67
CA ILE A 42 -5.94 3.30 -3.45
C ILE A 42 -6.09 1.84 -3.08
N ILE A 43 -5.67 1.51 -1.85
CA ILE A 43 -5.79 0.18 -1.27
C ILE A 43 -6.57 0.31 0.05
N VAL A 44 -7.59 -0.52 0.24
CA VAL A 44 -8.33 -0.66 1.50
C VAL A 44 -8.15 -2.09 1.97
N VAL A 45 -7.65 -2.23 3.20
CA VAL A 45 -7.35 -3.52 3.82
C VAL A 45 -8.08 -3.65 5.14
N ASN A 46 -8.34 -4.87 5.58
CA ASN A 46 -8.69 -5.19 6.97
C ASN A 46 -7.56 -6.04 7.59
N ALA A 47 -7.85 -6.71 8.71
CA ALA A 47 -6.86 -7.52 9.42
C ALA A 47 -6.30 -8.71 8.62
N SER A 48 -7.06 -9.25 7.66
CA SER A 48 -6.70 -10.48 6.92
C SER A 48 -6.61 -10.29 5.42
N ASP A 49 -7.34 -9.33 4.85
CA ASP A 49 -7.63 -9.28 3.42
C ASP A 49 -7.53 -7.86 2.85
N ILE A 50 -7.23 -7.81 1.54
CA ILE A 50 -7.39 -6.62 0.72
C ILE A 50 -8.86 -6.56 0.27
N LEU A 51 -9.57 -5.53 0.68
CA LEU A 51 -10.98 -5.32 0.36
C LEU A 51 -11.18 -4.54 -0.94
N TYR A 52 -10.20 -3.71 -1.31
CA TYR A 52 -10.22 -2.90 -2.51
C TYR A 52 -8.80 -2.52 -2.91
N GLU A 53 -8.49 -2.59 -4.20
CA GLU A 53 -7.19 -2.19 -4.73
C GLU A 53 -7.38 -1.70 -6.16
N GLN A 54 -7.10 -0.42 -6.43
CA GLN A 54 -7.26 0.17 -7.76
C GLN A 54 -6.24 1.27 -8.04
N ALA A 55 -5.82 1.33 -9.31
CA ALA A 55 -5.02 2.41 -9.86
C ALA A 55 -5.87 3.41 -10.65
N PHE A 56 -5.46 4.68 -10.58
CA PHE A 56 -6.09 5.82 -11.24
C PHE A 56 -5.03 6.66 -11.95
N GLY A 57 -5.34 7.12 -13.15
CA GLY A 57 -4.52 8.09 -13.89
C GLY A 57 -3.17 7.54 -14.33
N TYR A 58 -2.15 8.39 -14.26
CA TYR A 58 -0.83 8.17 -14.84
C TYR A 58 0.28 8.37 -13.80
N GLN A 59 1.31 7.54 -13.89
CA GLN A 59 2.56 7.66 -13.16
C GLN A 59 3.48 8.73 -13.74
N SER A 60 3.44 8.90 -15.06
CA SER A 60 4.16 9.95 -15.79
C SER A 60 3.26 10.52 -16.88
N LEU A 61 3.33 11.82 -17.11
CA LEU A 61 2.61 12.49 -18.20
C LEU A 61 3.46 12.64 -19.47
N SER A 62 4.79 12.54 -19.36
CA SER A 62 5.71 12.63 -20.50
C SER A 62 7.01 11.85 -20.23
N PRO A 63 7.19 10.65 -20.83
CA PRO A 63 6.20 9.92 -21.62
C PRO A 63 4.98 9.54 -20.77
N ALA A 64 3.81 9.42 -21.39
CA ALA A 64 2.59 9.00 -20.70
C ALA A 64 2.71 7.54 -20.27
N VAL A 65 2.68 7.28 -18.96
CA VAL A 65 2.73 5.93 -18.37
C VAL A 65 1.56 5.79 -17.43
N SER A 66 0.64 4.87 -17.73
CA SER A 66 -0.50 4.58 -16.86
C SER A 66 -0.05 4.08 -15.49
N MET A 67 -0.82 4.40 -14.46
CA MET A 67 -0.53 3.89 -13.12
C MET A 67 -0.70 2.37 -13.07
N ASP A 68 0.29 1.67 -12.51
CA ASP A 68 0.27 0.23 -12.27
C ASP A 68 -0.08 -0.03 -10.79
N VAL A 69 -1.10 -0.85 -10.56
CA VAL A 69 -1.56 -1.21 -9.21
C VAL A 69 -0.62 -2.22 -8.55
N ASP A 70 0.00 -3.11 -9.33
CA ASP A 70 0.87 -4.18 -8.83
C ASP A 70 2.30 -3.65 -8.56
N LYS A 71 2.70 -2.59 -9.28
CA LYS A 71 4.04 -1.98 -9.18
C LYS A 71 4.00 -0.44 -9.15
N PRO A 72 3.30 0.16 -8.17
CA PRO A 72 3.27 1.60 -8.03
C PRO A 72 4.64 2.14 -7.60
N ILE A 73 5.09 3.21 -8.24
CA ILE A 73 6.30 3.93 -7.85
C ILE A 73 5.89 5.33 -7.37
N PHE A 74 6.18 5.61 -6.10
CA PHE A 74 5.95 6.90 -5.45
C PHE A 74 7.13 7.28 -4.56
N ILE A 75 7.39 8.58 -4.41
CA ILE A 75 8.27 9.10 -3.35
C ILE A 75 7.45 9.20 -2.07
N LEU A 76 7.83 8.46 -1.03
CA LEU A 76 7.05 8.35 0.21
C LEU A 76 7.02 9.63 1.07
N ALA A 77 7.98 10.54 0.88
CA ALA A 77 8.10 11.79 1.64
C ALA A 77 7.96 11.56 3.16
N SER A 78 7.07 12.29 3.85
CA SER A 78 6.90 12.16 5.30
C SER A 78 6.33 10.82 5.77
N ILE A 79 5.78 9.99 4.87
CA ILE A 79 5.39 8.61 5.22
C ILE A 79 6.63 7.81 5.64
N SER A 80 7.81 8.11 5.10
CA SER A 80 9.07 7.44 5.48
C SER A 80 9.39 7.51 6.99
N LYS A 81 8.85 8.50 7.72
CA LYS A 81 9.07 8.63 9.17
C LYS A 81 8.48 7.47 9.96
N THR A 82 7.37 6.87 9.51
CA THR A 82 6.79 5.71 10.20
C THR A 82 7.72 4.52 10.12
N PHE A 83 8.34 4.31 8.96
CA PHE A 83 9.34 3.26 8.76
C PHE A 83 10.57 3.47 9.65
N ILE A 84 11.12 4.69 9.66
CA ILE A 84 12.28 5.01 10.51
C ILE A 84 11.93 4.92 11.99
N GLY A 85 10.74 5.37 12.41
CA GLY A 85 10.28 5.28 13.79
C GLY A 85 10.19 3.82 14.27
N VAL A 86 9.64 2.92 13.45
CA VAL A 86 9.62 1.48 13.75
C VAL A 86 11.03 0.92 13.84
N ALA A 87 11.92 1.29 12.91
CA ALA A 87 13.31 0.84 12.93
C ALA A 87 14.04 1.29 14.21
N VAL A 88 13.84 2.53 14.67
CA VAL A 88 14.38 3.03 15.93
C VAL A 88 13.80 2.26 17.12
N MET A 89 12.48 2.04 17.17
CA MET A 89 11.88 1.26 18.27
C MET A 89 12.37 -0.18 18.31
N GLN A 90 12.65 -0.80 17.16
CA GLN A 90 13.28 -2.13 17.11
C GLN A 90 14.71 -2.13 17.67
N LEU A 91 15.45 -1.01 17.58
CA LEU A 91 16.76 -0.87 18.24
C LEU A 91 16.60 -0.68 19.75
N VAL A 92 15.55 0.02 20.18
CA VAL A 92 15.20 0.17 21.61
C VAL A 92 14.86 -1.18 22.23
N GLU A 93 14.03 -1.99 21.58
CA GLU A 93 13.70 -3.35 22.03
C GLU A 93 14.93 -4.26 22.14
N LYS A 94 15.98 -3.99 21.37
CA LYS A 94 17.26 -4.72 21.42
C LYS A 94 18.28 -4.11 22.38
N GLU A 95 17.88 -3.10 23.14
CA GLU A 95 18.76 -2.35 24.07
C GLU A 95 19.97 -1.69 23.37
N LEU A 96 19.88 -1.45 22.05
CA LEU A 96 20.95 -0.81 21.26
C LEU A 96 20.81 0.71 21.23
N VAL A 97 19.61 1.23 21.50
CA VAL A 97 19.28 2.65 21.60
C VAL A 97 18.41 2.84 22.84
N ASP A 98 18.66 3.88 23.63
CA ASP A 98 17.81 4.31 24.73
C ASP A 98 17.24 5.69 24.41
N LEU A 99 15.91 5.80 24.45
CA LEU A 99 15.19 7.03 24.13
C LEU A 99 15.47 8.16 25.13
N ASN A 100 15.94 7.83 26.33
CA ASN A 100 16.24 8.81 27.38
C ASN A 100 17.70 9.26 27.36
N THR A 101 18.56 8.57 26.61
CA THR A 101 19.95 8.96 26.45
C THR A 101 20.03 10.22 25.59
N ASP A 102 20.84 11.19 26.01
CA ASP A 102 21.08 12.42 25.25
C ASP A 102 21.53 12.07 23.82
N THR A 103 20.87 12.67 22.82
CA THR A 103 21.14 12.39 21.41
C THR A 103 22.58 12.66 20.99
N ASN A 104 23.28 13.57 21.68
CA ASN A 104 24.69 13.86 21.44
C ASN A 104 25.61 12.68 21.80
N GLN A 105 25.14 11.70 22.57
CA GLN A 105 25.88 10.46 22.82
C GLN A 105 25.87 9.54 21.59
N TYR A 106 24.89 9.69 20.69
CA TYR A 106 24.77 8.92 19.45
C TYR A 106 25.31 9.65 18.22
N LEU A 107 25.37 10.99 18.26
CA LEU A 107 25.83 11.83 17.15
C LEU A 107 27.19 12.44 17.50
N SER A 108 28.25 12.05 16.78
CA SER A 108 29.64 12.39 17.10
C SER A 108 30.13 13.74 16.55
N GLU A 109 29.24 14.61 16.07
CA GLU A 109 29.63 15.88 15.44
C GLU A 109 29.61 17.04 16.46
N PRO A 110 30.59 17.95 16.43
CA PRO A 110 30.65 19.07 17.35
C PRO A 110 29.64 20.17 16.96
N HIS A 111 29.01 20.78 17.98
CA HIS A 111 28.38 22.10 17.88
C HIS A 111 29.40 23.21 18.05
#